data_AF-A0A5J4XYR9-F1
#
_entry.id   AF-A0A5J4XYR9-F1
#
_cell.length_a   1.000
_cell.length_b   1.000
_cell.length_c   1.000
_cell.angle_alpha   90.00
_cell.angle_beta   90.00
_cell.angle_gamma   90.00
#
_symmetry.space_group_name_H-M   'P 1'
#
loop_
_entity.id
_entity.type
_entity.pdbx_description
1 polymer ?
#
loop_
_entity_poly.entity_id
_entity_poly.type
_entity_poly.pdbx_seq_one_letter_code
_entity_poly.pdbx_strand_id
1 'polypeptide(L)'
;MDMSGTATPPAPLAPGTIRHPTHGAFKGHMLPGCFFLIWGTYWLVSVFRLHLKSSEKKPFKSRAWYPFLWPKSVPLEPLLKIVFPFIGINGELWAGHDHYRHLYEPDGRFTEHHIQDWQHSAMYLAFMLAGFVDMMAHYTQLPSGIDQGALAVAYVIEGLLFAFHLRGDQLDVEIHTLLVITIFLTAIVIFAEIQHKSNVLLASLRPILVIMQGVWFVQAAFILFRDNLAWDPDYMGSSMMVPVVYVTWFMTVVFTCLLVYSGMNLYFQKVKKTYRPLTTYTREGKNGEAGAFTADLDSAEEV
;
A
#
# COMPACT_ATOMS: atom_id res chain seq x y z
N MET A 1 -6.25 44.08 -25.01
CA MET A 1 -6.82 42.98 -25.83
C MET A 1 -7.01 41.81 -24.88
N ASP A 2 -8.23 41.29 -24.88
CA ASP A 2 -8.81 40.40 -23.88
C ASP A 2 -8.11 39.03 -23.82
N MET A 3 -7.84 38.53 -22.61
CA MET A 3 -7.19 37.25 -22.29
C MET A 3 -8.23 36.22 -21.83
N SER A 4 -9.39 36.19 -22.49
CA SER A 4 -10.45 35.21 -22.25
C SER A 4 -10.35 34.06 -23.27
N GLY A 5 -9.28 33.26 -23.16
CA GLY A 5 -9.21 31.96 -23.83
C GLY A 5 -10.13 30.95 -23.16
N THR A 6 -11.44 31.19 -23.21
CA THR A 6 -12.43 30.18 -22.84
C THR A 6 -12.41 29.11 -23.92
N ALA A 7 -11.76 27.98 -23.63
CA ALA A 7 -11.92 26.78 -24.42
C ALA A 7 -13.42 26.51 -24.55
N THR A 8 -13.92 26.51 -25.78
CA THR A 8 -15.30 26.14 -26.07
C THR A 8 -15.54 24.74 -25.53
N PRO A 9 -16.60 24.51 -24.72
CA PRO A 9 -16.90 23.16 -24.28
C PRO A 9 -17.13 22.29 -25.53
N PRO A 10 -16.66 21.03 -25.52
CA PRO A 10 -16.84 20.14 -26.65
C PRO A 10 -18.34 20.02 -26.97
N ALA A 11 -18.64 19.86 -28.27
CA ALA A 11 -20.01 19.72 -28.73
C ALA A 11 -20.73 18.59 -27.96
N PRO A 12 -22.00 18.77 -27.57
CA PRO A 12 -22.74 17.74 -26.86
C PRO A 12 -22.78 16.48 -27.71
N LEU A 13 -22.43 15.35 -27.08
CA LEU A 13 -22.44 14.04 -27.71
C LEU A 13 -23.89 13.60 -28.02
N ALA A 14 -24.03 12.60 -28.88
CA ALA A 14 -25.34 12.01 -29.17
C ALA A 14 -25.98 11.44 -27.88
N PRO A 15 -27.31 11.41 -27.78
CA PRO A 15 -27.97 10.77 -26.64
C PRO A 15 -27.50 9.31 -26.49
N GLY A 16 -26.94 8.97 -25.33
CA GLY A 16 -26.47 7.61 -25.02
C GLY A 16 -24.99 7.33 -25.35
N THR A 17 -24.22 8.31 -25.82
CA THR A 17 -22.76 8.17 -25.94
C THR A 17 -22.04 8.72 -24.71
N ILE A 18 -21.15 7.92 -24.14
CA ILE A 18 -20.37 8.25 -22.94
C ILE A 18 -19.10 8.98 -23.36
N ARG A 19 -18.78 10.07 -22.68
CA ARG A 19 -17.49 10.75 -22.86
C ARG A 19 -16.41 10.00 -22.07
N HIS A 20 -15.35 9.59 -22.75
CA HIS A 20 -14.18 9.05 -22.08
C HIS A 20 -13.23 10.16 -21.60
N PRO A 21 -12.50 9.94 -20.49
CA PRO A 21 -11.42 10.81 -20.08
C PRO A 21 -10.41 10.99 -21.21
N THR A 22 -9.86 12.20 -21.33
CA THR A 22 -8.83 12.51 -22.34
C THR A 22 -7.42 12.09 -21.91
N HIS A 23 -7.26 11.63 -20.66
CA HIS A 23 -6.00 11.24 -20.05
C HIS A 23 -6.15 9.97 -19.22
N GLY A 24 -5.04 9.29 -18.96
CA GLY A 24 -5.01 8.01 -18.25
C GLY A 24 -5.47 6.82 -19.11
N ALA A 25 -5.31 5.62 -18.55
CA ALA A 25 -5.71 4.37 -19.21
C ALA A 25 -6.19 3.33 -18.20
N PHE A 26 -7.09 2.43 -18.62
CA PHE A 26 -7.56 1.31 -17.81
C PHE A 26 -6.39 0.49 -17.23
N LYS A 27 -5.41 0.15 -18.06
CA LYS A 27 -4.20 -0.59 -17.62
C LYS A 27 -3.36 0.21 -16.62
N GLY A 28 -3.26 1.52 -16.83
CA GLY A 28 -2.57 2.45 -15.93
C GLY A 28 -3.19 2.55 -14.54
N HIS A 29 -4.45 2.17 -14.37
CA HIS A 29 -5.13 2.09 -13.07
C HIS A 29 -5.12 0.66 -12.51
N MET A 30 -5.38 -0.35 -13.36
CA MET A 30 -5.43 -1.74 -12.94
C MET A 30 -4.08 -2.24 -12.40
N LEU A 31 -2.98 -1.90 -13.08
CA LEU A 31 -1.64 -2.36 -12.69
C LEU A 31 -1.23 -1.87 -11.28
N PRO A 32 -1.23 -0.56 -10.96
CA PRO A 32 -0.95 -0.11 -9.60
C PRO A 32 -1.99 -0.61 -8.60
N GLY A 33 -3.27 -0.71 -9.00
CA GLY A 33 -4.33 -1.30 -8.17
C GLY A 33 -4.00 -2.71 -7.69
N CYS A 34 -3.65 -3.61 -8.61
CA CYS A 34 -3.22 -4.97 -8.28
C CYS A 34 -1.95 -4.98 -7.41
N PHE A 35 -0.98 -4.11 -7.72
CA PHE A 35 0.25 -4.00 -6.94
C PHE A 35 -0.02 -3.65 -5.47
N PHE A 36 -0.81 -2.59 -5.22
CA PHE A 36 -1.17 -2.16 -3.87
C PHE A 36 -2.01 -3.22 -3.12
N LEU A 37 -2.91 -3.92 -3.81
CA LEU A 37 -3.68 -5.02 -3.20
C LEU A 37 -2.76 -6.15 -2.72
N ILE A 38 -1.83 -6.61 -3.55
CA ILE A 38 -0.88 -7.67 -3.21
C ILE A 38 0.03 -7.22 -2.06
N TRP A 39 0.61 -6.03 -2.19
CA TRP A 39 1.58 -5.50 -1.23
C TRP A 39 0.95 -5.18 0.12
N GLY A 40 -0.21 -4.53 0.12
CA GLY A 40 -0.99 -4.22 1.32
C GLY A 40 -1.46 -5.49 2.05
N THR A 41 -1.91 -6.51 1.31
CA THR A 41 -2.29 -7.81 1.89
C THR A 41 -1.09 -8.50 2.54
N TYR A 42 0.06 -8.48 1.87
CA TYR A 42 1.30 -9.03 2.42
C TYR A 42 1.71 -8.34 3.73
N TRP A 43 1.64 -7.01 3.79
CA TRP A 43 1.90 -6.25 5.01
C TRP A 43 0.87 -6.55 6.10
N LEU A 44 -0.42 -6.63 5.78
CA LEU A 44 -1.48 -6.95 6.75
C LEU A 44 -1.24 -8.30 7.43
N VAL A 45 -1.02 -9.34 6.62
CA VAL A 45 -0.73 -10.69 7.12
C VAL A 45 0.55 -10.71 7.95
N SER A 46 1.56 -9.94 7.55
CA SER A 46 2.82 -9.83 8.28
C SER A 46 2.65 -9.16 9.65
N VAL A 47 1.90 -8.06 9.73
CA VAL A 47 1.57 -7.37 10.99
C VAL A 47 0.83 -8.31 11.93
N PHE A 48 -0.24 -8.95 11.45
CA PHE A 48 -1.03 -9.88 12.28
C PHE A 48 -0.21 -11.08 12.75
N ARG A 49 0.58 -11.68 11.86
CA ARG A 49 1.46 -12.80 12.22
C ARG A 49 2.48 -12.41 13.28
N LEU A 50 3.11 -11.24 13.16
CA LEU A 50 4.08 -10.76 14.15
C LEU A 50 3.41 -10.46 15.49
N HIS A 51 2.21 -9.87 15.47
CA HIS A 51 1.45 -9.61 16.69
C HIS A 51 1.04 -10.91 17.39
N LEU A 52 0.45 -11.87 16.67
CA LEU A 52 -0.04 -13.13 17.27
C LEU A 52 1.10 -14.03 17.80
N LYS A 53 2.30 -13.87 17.26
CA LYS A 53 3.54 -14.52 17.74
C LYS A 53 4.27 -13.73 18.82
N SER A 54 3.87 -12.49 19.10
CA SER A 54 4.52 -11.67 20.12
C SER A 54 4.30 -12.24 21.52
N SER A 55 5.25 -11.97 22.40
CA SER A 55 5.24 -12.36 23.82
C SER A 55 5.93 -11.31 24.66
N GLU A 56 5.88 -11.42 25.99
CA GLU A 56 6.60 -10.50 26.88
C GLU A 56 8.10 -10.43 26.57
N LYS A 57 8.72 -11.56 26.20
CA LYS A 57 10.15 -11.64 25.83
C LYS A 57 10.45 -11.08 24.44
N LYS A 58 9.47 -11.07 23.54
CA LYS A 58 9.60 -10.60 22.15
C LYS A 58 8.33 -9.79 21.77
N PRO A 59 8.22 -8.54 22.25
CA PRO A 59 7.04 -7.73 21.99
C PRO A 59 6.95 -7.36 20.51
N PHE A 60 5.73 -7.12 20.04
CA PHE A 60 5.49 -6.61 18.70
C PHE A 60 6.17 -5.25 18.50
N LYS A 61 6.77 -5.06 17.32
CA LYS A 61 7.27 -3.78 16.85
C LYS A 61 6.96 -3.64 15.36
N SER A 62 6.34 -2.52 14.98
CA SER A 62 6.15 -2.13 13.58
C SER A 62 7.50 -1.81 12.92
N ARG A 63 7.52 -1.93 11.60
CA ARG A 63 8.73 -1.86 10.75
C ARG A 63 8.35 -1.28 9.40
N ALA A 64 9.27 -0.61 8.71
CA ALA A 64 9.04 -0.12 7.34
C ALA A 64 8.78 -1.27 6.35
N TRP A 65 9.37 -2.44 6.61
CA TRP A 65 9.24 -3.67 5.83
C TRP A 65 9.21 -4.90 6.73
N TYR A 66 8.74 -6.02 6.19
CA TYR A 66 8.62 -7.31 6.87
C TYR A 66 9.44 -8.39 6.15
N PRO A 67 10.04 -9.33 6.88
CA PRO A 67 10.75 -10.44 6.25
C PRO A 67 9.74 -11.44 5.68
N PHE A 68 10.00 -11.90 4.44
CA PHE A 68 9.31 -13.02 3.82
C PHE A 68 9.47 -14.31 4.64
N LEU A 69 8.64 -15.31 4.35
CA LEU A 69 8.69 -16.60 5.04
C LEU A 69 10.01 -17.34 4.75
N TRP A 70 10.51 -17.22 3.51
CA TRP A 70 11.75 -17.85 3.06
C TRP A 70 12.27 -17.15 1.78
N PRO A 71 13.59 -16.97 1.60
CA PRO A 71 14.66 -17.11 2.58
C PRO A 71 14.69 -15.90 3.56
N LYS A 72 14.98 -16.15 4.84
CA LYS A 72 15.02 -15.09 5.88
C LYS A 72 16.32 -14.29 5.89
N SER A 73 17.37 -14.80 5.26
CA SER A 73 18.72 -14.23 5.24
C SER A 73 18.88 -13.06 4.26
N VAL A 74 17.91 -12.86 3.37
CA VAL A 74 17.94 -11.80 2.37
C VAL A 74 16.83 -10.79 2.67
N PRO A 75 17.12 -9.48 2.74
CA PRO A 75 16.10 -8.43 2.82
C PRO A 75 15.37 -8.30 1.47
N LEU A 76 14.55 -9.30 1.15
CA LEU A 76 13.89 -9.41 -0.15
C LEU A 76 12.86 -8.30 -0.37
N GLU A 77 12.12 -7.86 0.66
CA GLU A 77 11.16 -6.74 0.50
C GLU A 77 11.90 -5.43 0.14
N PRO A 78 12.95 -5.02 0.87
CA PRO A 78 13.78 -3.88 0.46
C PRO A 78 14.34 -4.01 -0.97
N LEU A 79 14.79 -5.20 -1.37
CA LEU A 79 15.27 -5.43 -2.73
C LEU A 79 14.15 -5.22 -3.76
N LEU A 80 12.95 -5.74 -3.52
CA LEU A 80 11.80 -5.56 -4.40
C LEU A 80 11.35 -4.10 -4.48
N LYS A 81 11.43 -3.34 -3.37
CA LYS A 81 11.21 -1.89 -3.35
C LYS A 81 12.23 -1.11 -4.18
N ILE A 82 13.40 -1.68 -4.50
CA ILE A 82 14.37 -1.07 -5.41
C ILE A 82 14.08 -1.52 -6.85
N VAL A 83 13.93 -2.82 -7.07
CA VAL A 83 13.82 -3.42 -8.41
C VAL A 83 12.52 -3.04 -9.11
N PHE A 84 11.37 -3.09 -8.43
CA PHE A 84 10.09 -2.80 -9.08
C PHE A 84 9.95 -1.35 -9.52
N PRO A 85 10.27 -0.34 -8.70
CA PRO A 85 10.24 1.04 -9.17
C PRO A 85 11.29 1.32 -10.24
N PHE A 86 12.46 0.67 -10.21
CA PHE A 86 13.43 0.77 -11.31
C PHE A 86 12.85 0.26 -12.63
N ILE A 87 12.17 -0.89 -12.63
CA ILE A 87 11.45 -1.40 -13.81
C ILE A 87 10.36 -0.41 -14.23
N GLY A 88 9.60 0.15 -13.28
CA GLY A 88 8.58 1.17 -13.53
C GLY A 88 9.13 2.41 -14.25
N ILE A 89 10.25 2.98 -13.76
CA ILE A 89 10.91 4.14 -14.38
C ILE A 89 11.34 3.82 -15.81
N ASN A 90 11.91 2.63 -16.04
CA ASN A 90 12.30 2.22 -17.38
C ASN A 90 11.08 2.01 -18.28
N GLY A 91 9.97 1.50 -17.76
CA GLY A 91 8.70 1.37 -18.47
C GLY A 91 8.14 2.72 -18.90
N GLU A 92 8.03 3.66 -17.97
CA GLU A 92 7.49 5.01 -18.21
C GLU A 92 8.36 5.83 -19.16
N LEU A 93 9.69 5.78 -19.04
CA LEU A 93 10.56 6.66 -19.83
C LEU A 93 11.05 6.03 -21.14
N TRP A 94 11.03 4.70 -21.27
CA TRP A 94 11.65 4.02 -22.41
C TRP A 94 10.90 2.79 -22.89
N ALA A 95 10.92 1.68 -22.14
CA ALA A 95 10.50 0.36 -22.60
C ALA A 95 8.99 0.23 -22.86
N GLY A 96 8.18 1.15 -22.34
CA GLY A 96 6.73 1.21 -22.59
C GLY A 96 6.35 1.95 -23.86
N HIS A 97 7.31 2.52 -24.59
CA HIS A 97 7.08 3.46 -25.68
C HIS A 97 7.99 3.20 -26.89
N ASP A 98 7.59 3.68 -28.07
CA ASP A 98 8.40 3.53 -29.29
C ASP A 98 9.72 4.33 -29.24
N HIS A 99 9.71 5.42 -28.49
CA HIS A 99 10.86 6.31 -28.29
C HIS A 99 10.98 6.74 -26.83
N TYR A 100 12.19 7.14 -26.44
CA TYR A 100 12.43 7.70 -25.12
C TYR A 100 11.58 8.95 -24.89
N ARG A 101 10.97 9.06 -23.70
CA ARG A 101 10.15 10.20 -23.28
C ARG A 101 11.05 11.35 -22.87
N HIS A 102 11.55 12.11 -23.83
CA HIS A 102 12.38 13.29 -23.59
C HIS A 102 11.63 14.35 -22.77
N LEU A 103 12.36 15.07 -21.91
CA LEU A 103 11.79 16.11 -21.05
C LEU A 103 11.66 17.46 -21.75
N TYR A 104 12.57 17.77 -22.67
CA TYR A 104 12.67 19.07 -23.32
C TYR A 104 12.49 18.95 -24.83
N GLU A 105 11.65 19.83 -25.38
CA GLU A 105 11.56 20.09 -26.81
C GLU A 105 12.78 20.88 -27.32
N PRO A 106 13.05 20.90 -28.64
CA PRO A 106 14.16 21.66 -29.22
C PRO A 106 14.15 23.17 -28.91
N ASP A 107 12.99 23.74 -28.57
CA ASP A 107 12.83 25.14 -28.19
C ASP A 107 13.10 25.40 -26.68
N GLY A 108 13.49 24.36 -25.93
CA GLY A 108 13.79 24.42 -24.50
C GLY A 108 12.57 24.34 -23.58
N ARG A 109 11.36 24.22 -24.13
CA ARG A 109 10.15 24.03 -23.32
C ARG A 109 10.01 22.57 -22.90
N PHE A 110 9.21 22.34 -21.86
CA PHE A 110 8.85 20.99 -21.45
C PHE A 110 7.97 20.30 -22.50
N THR A 111 8.25 19.03 -22.76
CA THR A 111 7.39 18.17 -23.60
C THR A 111 6.12 17.79 -22.84
N GLU A 112 5.07 18.59 -23.03
CA GLU A 112 3.82 18.50 -22.26
C GLU A 112 3.23 17.08 -22.21
N HIS A 113 3.23 16.37 -23.35
CA HIS A 113 2.68 15.02 -23.45
C HIS A 113 3.52 13.93 -22.76
N HIS A 114 4.75 14.22 -22.35
CA HIS A 114 5.62 13.29 -21.61
C HIS A 114 5.64 13.59 -20.09
N ILE A 115 5.06 14.71 -19.65
CA ILE A 115 5.17 15.13 -18.25
C ILE A 115 4.52 14.13 -17.29
N GLN A 116 3.49 13.43 -17.73
CA GLN A 116 2.88 12.37 -16.93
C GLN A 116 3.86 11.21 -16.67
N ASP A 117 4.58 10.74 -17.70
CA ASP A 117 5.59 9.68 -17.55
C ASP A 117 6.71 10.11 -16.58
N TRP A 118 7.10 11.38 -16.63
CA TRP A 118 8.10 11.96 -15.70
C TRP A 118 7.57 12.08 -14.27
N GLN A 119 6.30 12.45 -14.07
CA GLN A 119 5.66 12.49 -12.76
C GLN A 119 5.60 11.08 -12.14
N HIS A 120 5.15 10.08 -12.90
CA HIS A 120 5.15 8.69 -12.44
C HIS A 120 6.56 8.19 -12.12
N SER A 121 7.54 8.51 -12.96
CA SER A 121 8.94 8.15 -12.73
C SER A 121 9.50 8.77 -11.45
N ALA A 122 9.14 10.02 -11.14
CA ALA A 122 9.52 10.67 -9.89
C ALA A 122 8.88 10.02 -8.66
N MET A 123 7.62 9.56 -8.77
CA MET A 123 6.95 8.80 -7.71
C MET A 123 7.66 7.46 -7.47
N TYR A 124 7.98 6.72 -8.53
CA TYR A 124 8.73 5.47 -8.45
C TYR A 124 10.11 5.68 -7.84
N LEU A 125 10.81 6.74 -8.22
CA LEU A 125 12.11 7.08 -7.64
C LEU A 125 12.03 7.27 -6.12
N ALA A 126 10.97 7.90 -5.61
CA ALA A 126 10.78 8.08 -4.17
C ALA A 126 10.68 6.75 -3.41
N PHE A 127 9.91 5.78 -3.93
CA PHE A 127 9.84 4.44 -3.36
C PHE A 127 11.14 3.64 -3.53
N MET A 128 11.85 3.83 -4.65
CA MET A 128 13.17 3.23 -4.87
C MET A 128 14.17 3.68 -3.80
N LEU A 129 14.21 4.99 -3.52
CA LEU A 129 15.06 5.58 -2.49
C LEU A 129 14.67 5.08 -1.09
N ALA A 130 13.38 4.93 -0.79
CA ALA A 130 12.94 4.29 0.45
C ALA A 130 13.43 2.84 0.57
N GLY A 131 13.42 2.08 -0.53
CA GLY A 131 14.00 0.73 -0.59
C GLY A 131 15.51 0.70 -0.32
N PHE A 132 16.26 1.69 -0.83
CA PHE A 132 17.68 1.85 -0.48
C PHE A 132 17.89 2.17 0.99
N VAL A 133 17.07 3.03 1.59
CA VAL A 133 17.14 3.31 3.04
C VAL A 133 16.83 2.06 3.85
N ASP A 134 15.82 1.27 3.46
CA ASP A 134 15.51 -0.02 4.09
C ASP A 134 16.71 -0.97 4.03
N MET A 135 17.40 -1.03 2.87
CA MET A 135 18.58 -1.87 2.67
C MET A 135 19.78 -1.40 3.52
N MET A 136 20.04 -0.10 3.56
CA MET A 136 21.09 0.48 4.39
C MET A 136 20.84 0.26 5.87
N ALA A 137 19.59 0.42 6.33
CA ALA A 137 19.19 0.17 7.72
C ALA A 137 19.30 -1.32 8.11
N HIS A 138 19.28 -2.23 7.13
CA HIS A 138 19.49 -3.67 7.36
C HIS A 138 20.97 -4.01 7.60
N TYR A 139 21.89 -3.41 6.84
CA TYR A 139 23.33 -3.72 6.90
C TYR A 139 24.15 -2.77 7.78
N THR A 140 23.61 -1.62 8.14
CA THR A 140 24.31 -0.59 8.93
C THR A 140 23.46 -0.12 10.10
N GLN A 141 24.09 0.55 11.08
CA GLN A 141 23.38 1.13 12.22
C GLN A 141 22.90 2.54 11.88
N LEU A 142 21.59 2.69 11.63
CA LEU A 142 20.95 3.98 11.42
C LEU A 142 19.99 4.34 12.57
N PRO A 143 19.61 5.63 12.73
CA PRO A 143 18.64 6.04 13.73
C PRO A 143 17.31 5.27 13.62
N SER A 144 16.75 4.87 14.75
CA SER A 144 15.50 4.11 14.81
C SER A 144 14.37 4.86 14.10
N GLY A 145 13.75 4.22 13.09
CA GLY A 145 12.61 4.77 12.36
C GLY A 145 12.96 5.58 11.12
N ILE A 146 14.24 5.70 10.76
CA ILE A 146 14.66 6.35 9.50
C ILE A 146 14.05 5.66 8.27
N ASP A 147 13.92 4.34 8.31
CA ASP A 147 13.30 3.47 7.31
C ASP A 147 11.80 3.79 7.15
N GLN A 148 11.10 3.92 8.28
CA GLN A 148 9.68 4.33 8.29
C GLN A 148 9.52 5.79 7.85
N GLY A 149 10.44 6.67 8.24
CA GLY A 149 10.46 8.07 7.81
C GLY A 149 10.64 8.21 6.29
N ALA A 150 11.60 7.47 5.72
CA ALA A 150 11.80 7.44 4.26
C ALA A 150 10.58 6.91 3.52
N LEU A 151 9.93 5.86 4.04
CA LEU A 151 8.67 5.34 3.49
C LEU A 151 7.54 6.39 3.56
N ALA A 152 7.39 7.09 4.69
CA ALA A 152 6.38 8.13 4.84
C ALA A 152 6.62 9.29 3.85
N VAL A 153 7.88 9.72 3.68
CA VAL A 153 8.26 10.74 2.70
C VAL A 153 7.96 10.29 1.27
N ALA A 154 8.14 9.00 0.94
CA ALA A 154 7.76 8.47 -0.36
C ALA A 154 6.25 8.64 -0.63
N TYR A 155 5.39 8.30 0.34
CA TYR A 155 3.93 8.56 0.22
C TYR A 155 3.59 10.05 0.18
N VAL A 156 4.34 10.93 0.85
CA VAL A 156 4.14 12.39 0.71
C VAL A 156 4.46 12.85 -0.70
N ILE A 157 5.58 12.40 -1.28
CA ILE A 157 5.96 12.74 -2.66
C ILE A 157 4.92 12.21 -3.65
N GLU A 158 4.47 10.97 -3.47
CA GLU A 158 3.37 10.37 -4.23
C GLU A 158 2.10 11.23 -4.15
N GLY A 159 1.66 11.56 -2.94
CA GLY A 159 0.45 12.35 -2.71
C GLY A 159 0.54 13.76 -3.31
N LEU A 160 1.71 14.41 -3.21
CA LEU A 160 1.94 15.72 -3.83
C LEU A 160 1.88 15.64 -5.35
N LEU A 161 2.56 14.67 -5.96
CA LEU A 161 2.57 14.51 -7.41
C LEU A 161 1.16 14.20 -7.93
N PHE A 162 0.40 13.31 -7.28
CA PHE A 162 -0.99 13.07 -7.64
C PHE A 162 -1.90 14.30 -7.44
N ALA A 163 -1.75 15.04 -6.34
CA ALA A 163 -2.57 16.22 -6.06
C ALA A 163 -2.41 17.31 -7.14
N PHE A 164 -1.19 17.52 -7.64
CA PHE A 164 -0.91 18.46 -8.71
C PHE A 164 -1.04 17.85 -10.12
N HIS A 165 -1.33 16.56 -10.21
CA HIS A 165 -1.71 15.86 -11.44
C HIS A 165 -3.22 15.97 -11.74
N LEU A 166 -4.06 16.26 -10.74
CA LEU A 166 -5.52 16.34 -10.88
C LEU A 166 -5.93 17.30 -12.01
N ARG A 167 -6.35 16.74 -13.15
CA ARG A 167 -6.90 17.45 -14.31
C ARG A 167 -7.92 16.54 -14.97
N GLY A 168 -9.04 17.10 -15.42
CA GLY A 168 -10.09 16.32 -16.06
C GLY A 168 -11.46 16.96 -15.85
N ASP A 169 -12.49 16.18 -16.15
CA ASP A 169 -13.85 16.49 -15.75
C ASP A 169 -14.05 16.34 -14.23
N GLN A 170 -15.22 16.77 -13.74
CA GLN A 170 -15.52 16.74 -12.31
C GLN A 170 -15.47 15.31 -11.73
N LEU A 171 -15.95 14.32 -12.50
CA LEU A 171 -15.98 12.92 -12.06
C LEU A 171 -14.56 12.39 -11.83
N ASP A 172 -13.67 12.63 -12.79
CA ASP A 172 -12.26 12.23 -12.73
C ASP A 172 -11.52 12.88 -11.55
N VAL A 173 -11.72 14.20 -11.35
CA VAL A 173 -11.12 14.95 -10.24
C VAL A 173 -11.61 14.43 -8.89
N GLU A 174 -12.91 14.15 -8.73
CA GLU A 174 -13.47 13.62 -7.47
C GLU A 174 -12.90 12.24 -7.13
N ILE A 175 -12.82 11.35 -8.12
CA ILE A 175 -12.27 10.00 -7.94
C ILE A 175 -10.82 10.07 -7.46
N HIS A 176 -9.99 10.85 -8.14
CA HIS A 176 -8.58 10.97 -7.79
C HIS A 176 -8.35 11.78 -6.50
N THR A 177 -9.22 12.73 -6.16
CA THR A 177 -9.15 13.45 -4.88
C THR A 177 -9.29 12.49 -3.70
N LEU A 178 -10.22 11.53 -3.77
CA LEU A 178 -10.37 10.53 -2.71
C LEU A 178 -9.12 9.65 -2.57
N LEU A 179 -8.49 9.28 -3.69
CA LEU A 179 -7.22 8.54 -3.69
C LEU A 179 -6.10 9.34 -3.01
N VAL A 180 -5.95 10.62 -3.37
CA VAL A 180 -4.97 11.54 -2.78
C VAL A 180 -5.14 11.64 -1.27
N ILE A 181 -6.40 11.74 -0.80
CA ILE A 181 -6.70 11.73 0.65
C ILE A 181 -6.23 10.41 1.29
N THR A 182 -6.49 9.26 0.66
CA THR A 182 -6.02 7.96 1.18
C THR A 182 -4.49 7.89 1.26
N ILE A 183 -3.79 8.43 0.26
CA ILE A 183 -2.32 8.46 0.20
C ILE A 183 -1.74 9.31 1.34
N PHE A 184 -2.26 10.52 1.55
CA PHE A 184 -1.82 11.38 2.66
C PHE A 184 -2.15 10.78 4.03
N LEU A 185 -3.32 10.16 4.19
CA LEU A 185 -3.65 9.42 5.42
C LEU A 185 -2.65 8.28 5.66
N THR A 186 -2.20 7.59 4.60
CA THR A 186 -1.19 6.53 4.70
C THR A 186 0.13 7.10 5.20
N ALA A 187 0.59 8.23 4.65
CA ALA A 187 1.80 8.92 5.11
C ALA A 187 1.71 9.33 6.59
N ILE A 188 0.59 9.92 7.00
CA ILE A 188 0.34 10.34 8.40
C ILE A 188 0.42 9.14 9.35
N VAL A 189 -0.21 8.01 8.98
CA VAL A 189 -0.14 6.78 9.78
C VAL A 189 1.29 6.28 9.92
N ILE A 190 2.08 6.28 8.84
CA ILE A 190 3.48 5.85 8.89
C ILE A 190 4.31 6.77 9.80
N PHE A 191 4.11 8.09 9.74
CA PHE A 191 4.78 9.01 10.67
C PHE A 191 4.40 8.74 12.12
N ALA A 192 3.13 8.48 12.41
CA ALA A 192 2.66 8.14 13.75
C ALA A 192 3.25 6.80 14.24
N GLU A 193 3.45 5.82 13.35
CA GLU A 193 4.07 4.53 13.70
C GLU A 193 5.49 4.70 14.26
N ILE A 194 6.24 5.73 13.84
CA ILE A 194 7.62 5.97 14.31
C ILE A 194 7.66 6.13 15.84
N GLN A 195 6.68 6.84 16.40
CA GLN A 195 6.58 7.08 17.85
C GLN A 195 5.84 5.95 18.60
N HIS A 196 4.98 5.20 17.90
CA HIS A 196 4.11 4.19 18.50
C HIS A 196 4.33 2.79 17.93
N LYS A 197 5.60 2.36 17.80
CA LYS A 197 5.97 1.08 17.16
C LYS A 197 5.32 -0.16 17.78
N SER A 198 4.92 -0.13 19.05
CA SER A 198 4.24 -1.25 19.71
C SER A 198 2.72 -1.29 19.47
N ASN A 199 2.14 -0.24 18.88
CA ASN A 199 0.70 -0.14 18.63
C ASN A 199 0.32 -0.92 17.36
N VAL A 200 -0.25 -2.10 17.56
CA VAL A 200 -0.66 -3.01 16.48
C VAL A 200 -1.81 -2.43 15.66
N LEU A 201 -2.74 -1.70 16.29
CA LEU A 201 -3.85 -1.08 15.58
C LEU A 201 -3.29 -0.06 14.58
N LEU A 202 -2.38 0.81 15.02
CA LEU A 202 -1.74 1.80 14.16
C LEU A 202 -0.93 1.13 13.04
N ALA A 203 -0.14 0.10 13.36
CA ALA A 203 0.60 -0.68 12.37
C ALA A 203 -0.31 -1.42 11.36
N SER A 204 -1.57 -1.70 11.73
CA SER A 204 -2.57 -2.32 10.86
C SER A 204 -3.27 -1.31 9.97
N LEU A 205 -3.36 -0.04 10.38
CA LEU A 205 -3.97 1.02 9.57
C LEU A 205 -3.19 1.25 8.26
N ARG A 206 -1.86 1.19 8.30
CA ARG A 206 -1.02 1.32 7.09
C ARG A 206 -1.41 0.33 5.98
N PRO A 207 -1.36 -1.00 6.19
CA PRO A 207 -1.77 -1.93 5.14
C PRO A 207 -3.25 -1.83 4.77
N ILE A 208 -4.14 -1.48 5.72
CA ILE A 208 -5.57 -1.24 5.41
C ILE A 208 -5.72 -0.09 4.40
N LEU A 209 -5.02 1.03 4.61
CA LEU A 209 -5.06 2.17 3.71
C LEU A 209 -4.41 1.86 2.36
N VAL A 210 -3.32 1.09 2.34
CA VAL A 210 -2.69 0.63 1.09
C VAL A 210 -3.62 -0.31 0.30
N ILE A 211 -4.31 -1.24 0.97
CA ILE A 211 -5.34 -2.07 0.34
C ILE A 211 -6.46 -1.17 -0.21
N MET A 212 -6.89 -0.16 0.55
CA MET A 212 -7.91 0.78 0.10
C MET A 212 -7.48 1.55 -1.16
N GLN A 213 -6.23 2.01 -1.24
CA GLN A 213 -5.69 2.60 -2.48
C GLN A 213 -5.80 1.60 -3.63
N GLY A 214 -5.39 0.34 -3.42
CA GLY A 214 -5.47 -0.70 -4.44
C GLY A 214 -6.90 -1.00 -4.93
N VAL A 215 -7.85 -1.15 -4.01
CA VAL A 215 -9.29 -1.30 -4.33
C VAL A 215 -9.78 -0.09 -5.12
N TRP A 216 -9.40 1.12 -4.70
CA TRP A 216 -9.87 2.33 -5.32
C TRP A 216 -9.29 2.56 -6.72
N PHE A 217 -8.02 2.24 -6.96
CA PHE A 217 -7.43 2.22 -8.30
C PHE A 217 -8.18 1.27 -9.24
N VAL A 218 -8.47 0.05 -8.77
CA VAL A 218 -9.26 -0.92 -9.56
C VAL A 218 -10.65 -0.36 -9.84
N GLN A 219 -11.33 0.17 -8.82
CA GLN A 219 -12.66 0.77 -8.98
C GLN A 219 -12.64 1.96 -9.95
N ALA A 220 -11.67 2.85 -9.85
CA ALA A 220 -11.46 3.97 -10.77
C ALA A 220 -11.29 3.50 -12.22
N ALA A 221 -10.53 2.41 -12.44
CA ALA A 221 -10.38 1.82 -13.78
C ALA A 221 -11.75 1.43 -14.39
N PHE A 222 -12.65 0.87 -13.59
CA PHE A 222 -13.99 0.49 -14.04
C PHE A 222 -14.93 1.68 -14.19
N ILE A 223 -14.82 2.71 -13.35
CA ILE A 223 -15.66 3.91 -13.45
C ILE A 223 -15.30 4.71 -14.70
N LEU A 224 -14.00 4.92 -14.94
CA LEU A 224 -13.51 5.87 -15.94
C LEU A 224 -13.39 5.28 -17.36
N PHE A 225 -13.13 3.98 -17.50
CA PHE A 225 -12.77 3.38 -18.79
C PHE A 225 -13.65 2.21 -19.23
N ARG A 226 -14.79 1.98 -18.56
CA ARG A 226 -15.81 1.03 -19.06
C ARG A 226 -17.07 1.78 -19.43
N ASP A 227 -17.66 1.38 -20.55
CA ASP A 227 -18.94 1.94 -20.99
C ASP A 227 -20.05 1.56 -20.01
N ASN A 228 -20.45 2.54 -19.19
CA ASN A 228 -21.57 2.44 -18.29
C ASN A 228 -22.20 3.83 -18.09
N LEU A 229 -23.46 3.98 -18.50
CA LEU A 229 -24.20 5.25 -18.40
C LEU A 229 -24.37 5.74 -16.95
N ALA A 230 -24.20 4.87 -15.94
CA ALA A 230 -24.19 5.28 -14.54
C ALA A 230 -22.97 6.16 -14.17
N TRP A 231 -21.93 6.17 -15.00
CA TRP A 231 -20.67 6.89 -14.81
C TRP A 231 -20.40 7.91 -15.92
N ASP A 232 -21.46 8.47 -16.50
CA ASP A 232 -21.34 9.57 -17.46
C ASP A 232 -20.82 10.84 -16.77
N PRO A 233 -19.65 11.40 -17.18
CA PRO A 233 -19.10 12.62 -16.57
C PRO A 233 -20.02 13.84 -16.64
N ASP A 234 -20.92 13.89 -17.63
CA ASP A 234 -21.88 14.99 -17.80
C ASP A 234 -23.17 14.77 -16.97
N TYR A 235 -23.30 13.61 -16.30
CA TYR A 235 -24.42 13.29 -15.41
C TYR A 235 -24.05 13.52 -13.94
N MET A 236 -24.67 14.54 -13.32
CA MET A 236 -24.42 14.89 -11.91
C MET A 236 -24.59 13.72 -10.93
N GLY A 237 -25.47 12.76 -11.24
CA GLY A 237 -25.67 11.57 -10.41
C GLY A 237 -24.42 10.69 -10.31
N SER A 238 -23.55 10.69 -11.32
CA SER A 238 -22.28 9.95 -11.32
C SER A 238 -21.33 10.48 -10.24
N SER A 239 -21.05 11.79 -10.24
CA SER A 239 -20.25 12.46 -9.20
C SER A 239 -20.82 12.27 -7.80
N MET A 240 -22.13 12.45 -7.63
CA MET A 240 -22.81 12.26 -6.34
C MET A 240 -22.67 10.82 -5.78
N MET A 241 -22.50 9.82 -6.64
CA MET A 241 -22.39 8.42 -6.24
C MET A 241 -20.95 8.00 -5.87
N VAL A 242 -19.92 8.71 -6.37
CA VAL A 242 -18.50 8.43 -6.08
C VAL A 242 -18.20 8.26 -4.59
N PRO A 243 -18.55 9.20 -3.68
CA PRO A 243 -18.25 9.06 -2.25
C PRO A 243 -18.99 7.88 -1.61
N VAL A 244 -20.19 7.54 -2.08
CA VAL A 244 -20.96 6.39 -1.58
C VAL A 244 -20.23 5.08 -1.90
N VAL A 245 -19.73 4.94 -3.13
CA VAL A 245 -18.95 3.76 -3.54
C VAL A 245 -17.64 3.68 -2.77
N TYR A 246 -16.93 4.80 -2.60
CA TYR A 246 -15.70 4.87 -1.84
C TYR A 246 -15.88 4.41 -0.38
N VAL A 247 -16.88 4.96 0.32
CA VAL A 247 -17.16 4.61 1.72
C VAL A 247 -17.60 3.15 1.84
N THR A 248 -18.37 2.64 0.88
CA THR A 248 -18.77 1.22 0.84
C THR A 248 -17.56 0.30 0.74
N TRP A 249 -16.61 0.61 -0.15
CA TRP A 249 -15.35 -0.12 -0.24
C TRP A 249 -14.51 0.01 1.02
N PHE A 250 -14.43 1.20 1.61
CA PHE A 250 -13.71 1.43 2.85
C PHE A 250 -14.23 0.54 3.99
N MET A 251 -15.56 0.51 4.18
CA MET A 251 -16.22 -0.37 5.16
C MET A 251 -15.95 -1.85 4.87
N THR A 252 -16.01 -2.25 3.61
CA THR A 252 -15.77 -3.63 3.16
C THR A 252 -14.32 -4.06 3.45
N VAL A 253 -13.34 -3.19 3.15
CA VAL A 253 -11.92 -3.44 3.42
C VAL A 253 -11.68 -3.59 4.92
N VAL A 254 -12.18 -2.66 5.73
CA VAL A 254 -12.01 -2.71 7.20
C VAL A 254 -12.63 -3.98 7.78
N PHE A 255 -13.86 -4.31 7.39
CA PHE A 255 -14.55 -5.51 7.85
C PHE A 255 -13.82 -6.79 7.42
N THR A 256 -13.36 -6.85 6.18
CA THR A 256 -12.58 -7.99 5.66
C THR A 256 -11.27 -8.15 6.44
N CYS A 257 -10.55 -7.07 6.73
CA CYS A 257 -9.33 -7.12 7.52
C CYS A 257 -9.58 -7.64 8.95
N LEU A 258 -10.71 -7.26 9.56
CA LEU A 258 -11.14 -7.79 10.86
C LEU A 258 -11.46 -9.29 10.81
N LEU A 259 -12.11 -9.76 9.75
CA LEU A 259 -12.36 -11.19 9.53
C LEU A 259 -11.06 -11.98 9.37
N VAL A 260 -10.10 -11.45 8.58
CA VAL A 260 -8.77 -12.05 8.41
C VAL A 260 -8.04 -12.14 9.74
N TYR A 261 -8.02 -11.06 10.53
CA TYR A 261 -7.42 -11.07 11.87
C TYR A 261 -8.07 -12.13 12.77
N SER A 262 -9.40 -12.17 12.80
CA SER A 262 -10.16 -13.11 13.62
C SER A 262 -9.88 -14.56 13.23
N GLY A 263 -9.85 -14.85 11.93
CA GLY A 263 -9.49 -16.17 11.41
C GLY A 263 -8.06 -16.58 11.78
N MET A 264 -7.09 -15.68 11.61
CA MET A 264 -5.70 -15.92 12.02
C MET A 264 -5.60 -16.16 13.53
N ASN A 265 -6.25 -15.35 14.35
CA ASN A 265 -6.23 -15.50 15.81
C ASN A 265 -6.78 -16.87 16.23
N LEU A 266 -7.92 -17.29 15.67
CA LEU A 266 -8.50 -18.62 15.93
C LEU A 266 -7.55 -19.76 15.51
N TYR A 267 -6.90 -19.63 14.35
CA TYR A 267 -5.89 -20.57 13.90
C TYR A 267 -4.71 -20.67 14.89
N PHE A 268 -4.14 -19.53 15.29
CA PHE A 268 -3.03 -19.49 16.24
C PHE A 268 -3.41 -20.05 17.62
N GLN A 269 -4.64 -19.82 18.09
CA GLN A 269 -5.12 -20.40 19.35
C GLN A 269 -5.25 -21.93 19.26
N LYS A 270 -5.76 -22.46 18.14
CA LYS A 270 -5.83 -23.92 17.91
C LYS A 270 -4.43 -24.53 17.92
N VAL A 271 -3.49 -23.95 17.16
CA VAL A 271 -2.09 -24.41 17.13
C VAL A 271 -1.47 -24.38 18.54
N LYS A 272 -1.60 -23.28 19.29
CA LYS A 272 -1.09 -23.21 20.67
C LYS A 272 -1.68 -24.26 21.60
N LYS A 273 -2.97 -24.62 21.43
CA LYS A 273 -3.62 -25.70 22.20
C LYS A 273 -3.06 -27.08 21.84
N THR A 274 -2.83 -27.35 20.55
CA THR A 274 -2.25 -28.62 20.09
C THR A 274 -0.81 -28.83 20.58
N TYR A 275 -0.03 -27.75 20.71
CA TYR A 275 1.38 -27.82 21.13
C TYR A 275 1.61 -27.58 22.63
N ARG A 276 0.58 -27.37 23.47
CA ARG A 276 0.73 -27.52 24.92
C ARG A 276 0.74 -29.03 25.21
N PRO A 277 1.87 -29.64 25.61
CA PRO A 277 1.85 -31.02 26.06
C PRO A 277 0.92 -31.12 27.27
N LEU A 278 0.23 -32.25 27.41
CA LEU A 278 -0.47 -32.67 28.62
C LEU A 278 0.54 -32.91 29.77
N THR A 279 1.25 -31.88 30.21
CA THR A 279 2.11 -31.90 31.40
C THR A 279 1.53 -30.98 32.46
N THR A 280 0.29 -31.26 32.84
CA THR A 280 -0.21 -31.03 34.19
C THR A 280 -1.10 -32.21 34.55
N TYR A 281 -0.50 -33.40 34.59
CA TYR A 281 -1.02 -34.44 35.47
C TYR A 281 -0.53 -34.09 36.87
N THR A 282 -1.44 -33.55 37.67
CA THR A 282 -1.30 -33.38 39.10
C THR A 282 -0.85 -34.68 39.73
N ARG A 283 0.40 -34.74 40.21
CA ARG A 283 0.77 -35.70 41.25
C ARG A 283 0.38 -35.06 42.58
N GLU A 284 -0.87 -35.26 42.99
CA GLU A 284 -1.20 -35.25 44.42
C GLU A 284 -0.45 -36.43 45.06
N GLY A 285 0.81 -36.18 45.40
CA GLY A 285 1.59 -37.06 46.26
C GLY A 285 1.34 -36.66 47.70
N LYS A 286 0.43 -37.38 48.38
CA LYS A 286 0.53 -37.54 49.82
C LYS A 286 1.93 -38.05 50.14
N ASN A 287 2.52 -37.44 51.17
CA ASN A 287 3.77 -37.78 51.85
C ASN A 287 5.03 -37.19 51.21
N GLY A 288 5.68 -36.34 52.01
CA GLY A 288 6.80 -35.51 51.62
C GLY A 288 8.07 -36.31 51.34
N GLU A 289 8.81 -35.81 50.36
CA GLU A 289 10.27 -35.68 50.37
C GLU A 289 10.63 -34.76 49.21
N ALA A 290 11.36 -33.68 49.52
CA ALA A 290 11.82 -32.71 48.54
C ALA A 290 13.02 -33.30 47.78
N GLY A 291 12.82 -33.66 46.52
CA GLY A 291 13.89 -33.94 45.57
C GLY A 291 13.83 -32.93 44.43
N ALA A 292 14.77 -31.97 44.43
CA ALA A 292 14.96 -31.09 43.28
C ALA A 292 15.50 -31.91 42.11
N PHE A 293 14.74 -32.00 41.02
CA PHE A 293 15.21 -32.54 39.75
C PHE A 293 15.29 -31.40 38.74
N THR A 294 16.48 -30.85 38.56
CA THR A 294 16.83 -30.00 37.42
C THR A 294 16.96 -30.90 36.20
N ALA A 295 15.98 -30.88 35.31
CA ALA A 295 16.15 -31.43 33.97
C ALA A 295 16.69 -30.32 33.06
N ASP A 296 17.97 -30.42 32.73
CA ASP A 296 18.56 -29.75 31.57
C ASP A 296 17.79 -30.18 30.32
N LEU A 297 17.23 -29.21 29.61
CA LEU A 297 16.76 -29.37 28.24
C LEU A 297 17.70 -28.56 27.35
N ASP A 298 18.91 -29.09 27.22
CA ASP A 298 19.74 -28.86 26.04
C ASP A 298 19.36 -29.92 24.99
N SER A 299 19.44 -29.53 23.71
CA SER A 299 19.11 -30.29 22.49
C SER A 299 17.66 -30.26 21.98
N ALA A 300 17.36 -29.24 21.17
CA ALA A 300 16.65 -29.39 19.89
C ALA A 300 16.89 -28.14 19.03
N GLU A 301 18.12 -28.01 18.53
CA GLU A 301 18.41 -27.26 17.30
C GLU A 301 17.98 -28.09 16.07
N GLU A 302 17.58 -27.37 15.03
CA GLU A 302 17.40 -27.79 13.63
C GLU A 302 16.27 -28.79 13.28
N VAL A 303 15.13 -28.26 12.81
CA VAL A 303 14.64 -28.28 11.40
C VAL A 303 13.62 -27.15 11.18
#